data_AF-A0A2H0RWU2-F1
#
_entry.id   AF-A0A2H0RWU2-F1
#
_cell.length_a   1.000
_cell.length_b   1.000
_cell.length_c   1.000
_cell.angle_alpha   90.00
_cell.angle_beta   90.00
_cell.angle_gamma   90.00
#
_symmetry.space_group_name_H-M   'P 1'
#
loop_
_entity.id
_entity.type
_entity.pdbx_description
1 polymer ?
#
loop_
_entity_poly.entity_id
_entity_poly.type
_entity_poly.pdbx_seq_one_letter_code
_entity_poly.pdbx_strand_id
1 'polypeptide(L)'
;MPSDYKDEDLVYVDPRKRAVVGIVEWSADGNPKKLEMESTEKIDDDDDDGKEKGKGKGGRMPRKRKRYYPWGTYKSMKKLFRIEGKEKEIENYKTLDTAIDLAVNEPFWD
;
A
#
# COMPACT_ATOMS: atom_id res chain seq x y z
N MET A 1 20.92 1.15 4.78
CA MET A 1 21.42 1.05 3.40
C MET A 1 20.97 2.32 2.70
N PRO A 2 21.87 3.17 2.20
CA PRO A 2 21.46 4.33 1.42
C PRO A 2 20.68 3.82 0.20
N SER A 3 19.51 4.39 -0.06
CA SER A 3 18.75 4.11 -1.27
C SER A 3 19.56 4.60 -2.47
N ASP A 4 19.97 3.67 -3.32
CA ASP A 4 20.60 4.00 -4.61
C ASP A 4 19.61 4.66 -5.60
N TYR A 5 18.40 5.00 -5.16
CA TYR A 5 17.31 5.54 -5.97
C TYR A 5 17.08 7.01 -5.67
N LYS A 6 16.94 7.82 -6.72
CA LYS A 6 16.51 9.21 -6.60
C LYS A 6 15.00 9.27 -6.40
N ASP A 7 14.53 10.31 -5.73
CA ASP A 7 13.10 10.56 -5.48
C ASP A 7 12.23 10.55 -6.75
N GLU A 8 12.82 10.95 -7.88
CA GLU A 8 12.16 11.04 -9.19
C GLU A 8 12.17 9.71 -9.97
N ASP A 9 12.98 8.74 -9.55
CA ASP A 9 13.12 7.47 -10.25
C ASP A 9 11.83 6.66 -10.12
N LEU A 10 11.39 6.05 -11.22
CA LEU A 10 10.24 5.17 -11.22
C LEU A 10 10.66 3.76 -10.81
N VAL A 11 10.02 3.22 -9.78
CA VAL A 11 10.37 1.92 -9.20
C VAL A 11 9.16 1.03 -9.00
N TYR A 12 9.37 -0.28 -9.12
CA TYR A 12 8.44 -1.31 -8.62
C TYR A 12 8.67 -1.53 -7.14
N VAL A 13 7.59 -1.70 -6.38
CA VAL A 13 7.66 -1.93 -4.93
C VAL A 13 6.80 -3.13 -4.56
N ASP A 14 7.34 -3.94 -3.64
CA ASP A 14 6.59 -4.99 -2.99
C ASP A 14 5.88 -4.40 -1.76
N PRO A 15 4.54 -4.30 -1.76
CA PRO A 15 3.79 -3.74 -0.64
C PRO A 15 3.87 -4.62 0.61
N ARG A 16 4.10 -5.93 0.45
CA ARG A 16 4.16 -6.89 1.57
C ARG A 16 5.51 -6.80 2.27
N LYS A 17 6.58 -6.78 1.48
CA LYS A 17 7.95 -6.67 1.99
C LYS A 17 8.37 -5.23 2.31
N ARG A 18 7.55 -4.25 1.89
CA ARG A 18 7.83 -2.80 1.98
C ARG A 18 9.23 -2.48 1.44
N ALA A 19 9.55 -3.07 0.30
CA ALA A 19 10.88 -3.00 -0.30
C ALA A 19 10.76 -2.66 -1.78
N VAL A 20 11.74 -1.89 -2.29
CA VAL A 20 11.87 -1.67 -3.72
C VAL A 20 12.34 -2.95 -4.39
N VAL A 21 11.62 -3.38 -5.43
CA VAL A 21 11.98 -4.55 -6.24
C VAL A 21 12.99 -4.15 -7.30
N GLY A 22 12.84 -2.97 -7.92
CA GLY A 22 13.76 -2.46 -8.93
C GLY A 22 13.20 -1.26 -9.70
N ILE A 23 13.99 -0.71 -10.63
CA ILE A 23 13.60 0.40 -11.52
C ILE A 23 12.61 -0.09 -12.58
N VAL A 24 11.68 0.77 -12.98
CA VAL A 24 10.71 0.49 -14.03
C VAL A 24 11.40 0.36 -15.38
N GLU A 25 11.26 -0.82 -15.99
CA GLU A 25 11.65 -1.05 -17.38
C GLU A 25 10.51 -0.59 -18.30
N TRP A 26 10.85 0.16 -19.35
CA TRP A 26 9.87 0.63 -20.33
C TRP A 26 9.83 -0.29 -21.55
N SER A 27 8.62 -0.62 -22.02
CA SER A 27 8.41 -1.25 -23.31
C SER A 27 8.67 -0.26 -24.45
N ALA A 28 8.90 -0.77 -25.65
CA ALA A 28 8.99 0.03 -26.88
C ALA A 28 7.74 0.90 -27.13
N ASP A 29 6.59 0.48 -26.60
CA ASP A 29 5.32 1.20 -26.69
C ASP A 29 5.19 2.37 -25.70
N GLY A 30 6.24 2.69 -24.94
CA GLY A 30 6.23 3.74 -23.92
C GLY A 30 5.38 3.40 -22.69
N ASN A 31 4.96 2.14 -22.55
CA ASN A 31 4.28 1.64 -21.35
C ASN A 31 5.28 0.96 -20.41
N PRO A 32 5.09 1.05 -19.09
CA PRO A 32 5.91 0.30 -18.14
C PRO A 32 5.69 -1.20 -18.34
N LYS A 33 6.78 -1.96 -18.32
CA LYS A 33 6.74 -3.41 -18.36
C LYS A 33 5.98 -3.92 -17.14
N LYS A 34 5.05 -4.84 -17.34
CA LYS A 34 4.26 -5.35 -16.21
C LYS A 34 5.06 -6.43 -15.50
N LEU A 35 5.63 -6.12 -14.34
CA LEU A 35 6.32 -7.10 -13.51
C LEU A 35 5.27 -7.91 -12.72
N GLU A 36 5.04 -9.16 -13.12
CA GLU A 36 4.13 -10.07 -12.43
C GLU A 36 4.70 -10.39 -11.04
N MET A 37 3.88 -10.25 -9.99
CA MET A 37 4.24 -10.71 -8.66
C MET A 37 4.31 -12.24 -8.72
N GLU A 38 5.44 -12.80 -8.30
CA GLU A 38 5.54 -14.24 -8.12
C GLU A 38 4.47 -14.64 -7.10
N SER A 39 3.49 -15.40 -7.54
CA SER A 39 2.41 -15.89 -6.68
C SER A 39 2.92 -17.07 -5.87
N THR A 40 4.04 -16.90 -5.19
CA THR A 40 4.50 -17.86 -4.21
C THR A 40 3.66 -17.64 -2.96
N GLU A 41 2.77 -18.62 -2.81
CA GLU A 41 2.11 -19.02 -1.58
C GLU A 41 0.79 -18.34 -1.24
N LYS A 42 -0.15 -19.25 -0.96
CA LYS A 42 -1.48 -19.09 -0.37
C LYS A 42 -1.51 -17.92 0.61
N ILE A 43 -2.00 -16.78 0.17
CA ILE A 43 -2.41 -15.72 1.07
C ILE A 43 -3.90 -15.61 0.86
N ASP A 44 -4.60 -16.05 1.91
CA ASP A 44 -6.02 -15.90 2.12
C ASP A 44 -6.48 -14.54 1.60
N ASP A 45 -7.51 -14.58 0.75
CA ASP A 45 -8.26 -13.42 0.31
C ASP A 45 -8.99 -12.83 1.54
N ASP A 46 -8.26 -12.09 2.39
CA ASP A 46 -8.78 -11.28 3.50
C ASP A 46 -8.86 -9.77 3.10
N ASP A 47 -9.09 -9.52 1.82
CA ASP A 47 -9.59 -8.24 1.29
C ASP A 47 -10.91 -8.53 0.55
N ASP A 48 -11.85 -9.19 1.24
CA ASP A 48 -13.27 -9.23 0.83
C ASP A 48 -13.96 -8.02 1.47
N ASP A 49 -13.94 -6.91 0.72
CA ASP A 49 -14.81 -5.77 0.92
C ASP A 49 -16.28 -6.24 0.83
N GLY A 50 -16.82 -6.61 2.01
CA GLY A 50 -18.23 -6.64 2.37
C GLY A 50 -19.27 -6.95 1.29
N LYS A 51 -19.19 -8.10 0.58
CA LYS A 51 -20.32 -8.59 -0.21
C LYS A 51 -20.71 -10.03 0.13
N GLU A 52 -21.75 -10.12 0.95
CA GLU A 52 -22.59 -11.30 1.18
C GLU A 52 -22.60 -12.28 0.00
N LYS A 53 -21.99 -13.44 0.20
CA LYS A 53 -22.02 -14.55 -0.76
C LYS A 53 -23.40 -15.18 -0.78
N GLY A 54 -24.27 -14.67 -1.65
CA GLY A 54 -25.46 -15.38 -2.09
C GLY A 54 -25.10 -16.74 -2.69
N LYS A 55 -25.63 -17.82 -2.10
CA LYS A 55 -25.51 -19.20 -2.56
C LYS A 55 -26.20 -19.40 -3.92
N GLY A 56 -25.52 -19.05 -5.01
CA GLY A 56 -25.95 -19.33 -6.39
C GLY A 56 -25.22 -20.52 -6.98
N LYS A 57 -25.94 -21.62 -7.23
CA LYS A 57 -25.46 -22.78 -8.02
C LYS A 57 -25.05 -22.34 -9.42
N GLY A 58 -23.76 -22.29 -9.68
CA GLY A 58 -23.19 -21.97 -10.99
C GLY A 58 -21.68 -21.77 -10.88
N GLY A 59 -20.95 -22.88 -10.70
CA GLY A 59 -19.52 -22.89 -10.42
C GLY A 59 -18.67 -22.32 -11.56
N ARG A 60 -18.49 -21.00 -11.59
CA ARG A 60 -17.34 -20.38 -12.22
C ARG A 60 -16.27 -20.24 -11.14
N MET A 61 -15.25 -21.11 -11.18
CA MET A 61 -14.06 -20.91 -10.36
C MET A 61 -13.55 -19.47 -10.57
N PRO A 62 -13.32 -18.69 -9.50
CA PRO A 62 -12.73 -17.38 -9.65
C PRO A 62 -11.34 -17.56 -10.27
N ARG A 63 -11.16 -17.04 -11.48
CA ARG A 63 -9.83 -17.00 -12.11
C ARG A 63 -8.94 -16.13 -11.21
N LYS A 64 -7.88 -16.73 -10.66
CA LYS A 64 -6.86 -15.99 -9.90
C LYS A 64 -6.36 -14.85 -10.78
N ARG A 65 -6.68 -13.61 -10.39
CA ARG A 65 -6.20 -12.43 -11.13
C ARG A 65 -4.70 -12.36 -10.92
N LYS A 66 -3.95 -12.26 -12.02
CA LYS A 66 -2.51 -11.99 -11.97
C LYS A 66 -2.31 -10.66 -11.23
N ARG A 67 -1.51 -10.68 -10.16
CA ARG A 67 -1.16 -9.49 -9.39
C ARG A 67 0.16 -8.95 -9.95
N TYR A 68 0.26 -7.63 -10.12
CA TYR A 68 1.45 -6.96 -10.63
C TYR A 68 1.98 -6.02 -9.57
N TYR A 69 3.30 -5.85 -9.51
CA TYR A 69 3.90 -4.90 -8.58
C TYR A 69 3.40 -3.48 -8.86
N PRO A 70 2.90 -2.75 -7.84
CA PRO A 70 2.63 -1.34 -7.98
C PRO A 70 3.94 -0.62 -8.32
N TRP A 71 3.85 0.39 -9.17
CA TRP A 71 4.99 1.19 -9.60
C TRP A 71 4.66 2.68 -9.51
N GLY A 72 5.68 3.48 -9.34
CA GLY A 72 5.56 4.93 -9.23
C GLY A 72 6.88 5.56 -8.85
N THR A 73 6.88 6.87 -8.61
CA THR A 73 8.10 7.57 -8.21
C THR A 73 8.55 7.11 -6.83
N TYR A 74 9.86 7.00 -6.65
CA TYR A 74 10.46 6.53 -5.42
C TYR A 74 9.96 7.34 -4.21
N LYS A 75 9.85 8.67 -4.35
CA LYS A 75 9.28 9.56 -3.33
C LYS A 75 7.86 9.16 -2.90
N SER A 76 6.98 8.89 -3.86
CA SER A 76 5.58 8.55 -3.58
C SER A 76 5.49 7.16 -2.95
N MET A 77 6.25 6.21 -3.47
CA MET A 77 6.23 4.83 -3.00
C MET A 77 6.87 4.69 -1.62
N LYS A 78 7.94 5.44 -1.36
CA LYS A 78 8.57 5.56 -0.03
C LYS A 78 7.59 6.05 1.02
N LYS A 79 6.76 7.05 0.68
CA LYS A 79 5.71 7.57 1.57
C LYS A 79 4.54 6.59 1.74
N LEU A 80 4.02 6.03 0.64
CA LEU A 80 2.82 5.19 0.65
C LEU A 80 3.08 3.84 1.35
N PHE A 81 4.22 3.21 1.06
CA PHE A 81 4.57 1.88 1.57
C PHE A 81 5.56 1.90 2.73
N ARG A 82 5.96 3.10 3.20
CA ARG A 82 6.87 3.29 4.34
C ARG A 82 8.16 2.48 4.21
N ILE A 83 8.77 2.56 3.04
CA ILE A 83 9.91 1.71 2.62
C ILE A 83 11.17 1.99 3.45
N GLU A 84 11.45 3.27 3.73
CA GLU A 84 12.70 3.69 4.39
C GLU A 84 12.52 4.38 5.74
N GLY A 85 11.27 4.51 6.20
CA GLY A 85 10.96 5.13 7.46
C GLY A 85 10.14 4.17 8.28
N LYS A 86 10.66 3.77 9.44
CA LYS A 86 9.80 3.56 10.60
C LYS A 86 9.18 4.92 10.95
N GLU A 87 8.30 5.45 10.09
CA GLU A 87 7.43 6.52 10.52
C GLU A 87 6.60 5.93 11.65
N LYS A 88 6.80 6.50 12.85
CA LYS A 88 6.03 6.18 14.03
C LYS A 88 4.57 6.12 13.60
N GLU A 89 3.85 5.11 14.09
CA GLU A 89 2.39 5.22 14.10
C GLU A 89 2.05 6.63 14.55
N ILE A 90 1.08 7.24 13.88
CA ILE A 90 0.53 8.51 14.34
C ILE A 90 -0.18 8.15 15.65
N GLU A 91 0.58 8.03 16.74
CA GLU A 91 0.14 7.79 18.11
C GLU A 91 -0.59 9.03 18.66
N ASN A 92 -1.07 9.92 17.79
CA ASN A 92 -1.88 11.06 18.16
C ASN A 92 -3.38 10.71 18.21
N TYR A 93 -3.71 9.44 18.48
CA TYR A 93 -5.02 9.09 18.99
C TYR A 93 -5.05 9.42 20.48
N LYS A 94 -5.31 10.68 20.80
CA LYS A 94 -5.75 11.06 22.14
C LYS A 94 -7.06 10.33 22.42
N THR A 95 -7.21 9.76 23.61
CA THR A 95 -8.49 9.17 24.02
C THR A 95 -9.55 10.28 24.10
N LEU A 96 -10.82 9.92 23.91
CA LEU A 96 -11.92 10.87 23.95
C LEU A 96 -11.88 11.74 25.22
N ASP A 97 -11.62 11.13 26.38
CA ASP A 97 -11.53 11.84 27.66
C ASP A 97 -10.41 12.89 27.66
N THR A 98 -9.22 12.54 27.17
CA THR A 98 -8.11 13.50 27.06
C THR A 98 -8.38 14.64 26.08
N ALA A 99 -9.19 14.39 25.04
CA ALA A 99 -9.60 15.42 24.08
C ALA A 99 -10.65 16.37 24.70
N ILE A 100 -11.55 15.85 25.54
CA ILE A 100 -12.54 16.65 26.27
C ILE A 100 -11.84 17.57 27.29
N ASP A 101 -10.90 17.02 28.07
CA ASP A 101 -10.15 17.81 29.07
C ASP A 101 -9.35 18.96 28.42
N LEU A 102 -8.78 18.73 27.24
CA LEU A 102 -8.10 19.78 26.48
C LEU A 102 -9.07 20.84 25.97
N ALA A 103 -10.25 20.45 25.47
CA ALA A 103 -11.25 21.39 24.98
C ALA A 103 -11.83 22.29 26.09
N VAL A 104 -11.85 21.81 27.34
CA VAL A 104 -12.28 22.59 28.51
C VAL A 104 -11.21 23.56 28.98
N ASN A 105 -9.93 23.14 28.98
CA ASN A 105 -8.83 23.95 29.50
C ASN A 105 -8.29 24.96 28.48
N GLU A 106 -8.32 24.63 27.19
CA GLU A 106 -7.86 25.47 26.09
C GLU A 106 -9.00 25.66 25.09
N PRO A 107 -9.99 26.53 25.40
CA PRO A 107 -11.02 26.88 24.44
C PRO A 107 -10.36 27.50 23.19
N PHE A 108 -10.64 26.92 22.03
CA PHE A 108 -9.98 27.29 20.77
C PHE A 108 -10.56 28.55 20.12
N TRP A 109 -11.56 29.17 20.74
CA TRP A 109 -12.25 30.35 20.24
C TRP A 109 -11.94 31.57 21.12
N ASP A 110 -11.56 32.66 20.44
CA ASP A 110 -11.59 34.05 20.93
C ASP A 110 -12.33 34.87 19.84
#